data_AF-A0A563BDD9-F1
#
_entry.id   AF-A0A563BDD9-F1
#
_cell.length_a   1.000
_cell.length_b   1.000
_cell.length_c   1.000
_cell.angle_alpha   90.00
_cell.angle_beta   90.00
_cell.angle_gamma   90.00
#
_symmetry.space_group_name_H-M   'P 1'
#
loop_
_entity.id
_entity.type
_entity.pdbx_description
1 polymer ?
#
loop_
_entity_poly.entity_id
_entity_poly.type
_entity_poly.pdbx_seq_one_letter_code
_entity_poly.pdbx_strand_id
1 'polypeptide(L)'
;MALNPKSYNYTPVHSEQQSESIKPDGHGGVNDTSHTESQDNPDKPSTVNSTDGTDTSNSKPLASEILSSLEVKGRAPKTGYKRTEFYKNWPEIEGCNLRQRILKRDFGETAKTDNKCNVISGSFYEPYTGTWMSFSSREEIGKKIQIDHIVALSDAWQKGAKYL
;
A
#
# COMPACT_ATOMS: atom_id res chain seq x y z
N MET A 1 -19.52 -2.34 3.43
CA MET A 1 -18.34 -1.67 4.02
C MET A 1 -17.92 -0.52 3.11
N ALA A 2 -18.12 0.72 3.54
CA ALA A 2 -17.57 1.88 2.85
C ALA A 2 -16.10 2.06 3.25
N LEU A 3 -15.20 2.20 2.28
CA LEU A 3 -13.81 2.53 2.55
C LEU A 3 -13.75 3.99 3.04
N ASN A 4 -13.19 4.16 4.23
CA ASN A 4 -12.96 5.45 4.88
C ASN A 4 -11.97 6.30 4.04
N PRO A 5 -12.35 7.46 3.49
CA PRO A 5 -11.53 8.27 2.60
C PRO A 5 -10.49 9.13 3.35
N LYS A 6 -9.88 8.62 4.41
CA LYS A 6 -8.76 9.31 5.06
C LYS A 6 -7.52 9.24 4.17
N SER A 7 -7.43 10.24 3.29
CA SER A 7 -6.22 11.00 2.95
C SER A 7 -4.92 10.21 3.09
N TYR A 8 -4.44 9.63 1.99
CA TYR A 8 -3.01 9.41 1.84
C TYR A 8 -2.35 10.79 1.73
N ASN A 9 -1.98 11.37 2.86
CA ASN A 9 -1.18 12.59 2.91
C ASN A 9 0.25 12.23 2.49
N TYR A 10 0.51 12.27 1.20
CA TYR A 10 1.86 12.33 0.67
C TYR A 10 2.34 13.78 0.79
N THR A 11 3.09 14.09 1.85
CA THR A 11 3.88 15.31 1.93
C THR A 11 5.23 15.07 1.25
N PRO A 12 5.55 15.76 0.14
CA PRO A 12 6.89 15.68 -0.43
C PRO A 12 7.88 16.31 0.54
N VAL A 13 8.93 15.57 0.91
CA VAL A 13 10.09 16.15 1.59
C VAL A 13 10.81 17.03 0.58
N HIS A 14 10.58 18.34 0.60
CA HIS A 14 11.50 19.29 -0.05
C HIS A 14 12.76 19.33 0.82
N SER A 15 13.79 18.58 0.43
CA SER A 15 15.15 18.89 0.88
C SER A 15 15.66 20.03 0.01
N GLU A 16 15.81 21.22 0.59
CA GLU A 16 16.65 22.28 0.03
C GLU A 16 18.08 21.72 -0.07
N GLN A 17 18.49 21.31 -1.27
CA GLN A 17 19.91 21.05 -1.54
C GLN A 17 20.57 22.38 -1.87
N GLN A 18 21.17 22.99 -0.85
CA GLN A 18 22.16 24.05 -1.03
C GLN A 18 23.51 23.41 -1.35
N SER A 19 24.14 23.92 -2.41
CA SER A 19 25.38 23.44 -3.03
C SER A 19 26.65 23.81 -2.25
N GLU A 20 27.65 22.91 -2.36
CA GLU A 20 29.12 23.11 -2.16
C GLU A 20 29.64 23.18 -0.71
N SER A 21 30.77 22.56 -0.29
CA SER A 21 31.94 21.96 -0.96
C SER A 21 32.64 20.94 -0.02
N ILE A 22 33.27 19.90 -0.59
CA ILE A 22 34.09 18.89 0.10
C ILE A 22 35.55 19.39 0.27
N LYS A 23 36.16 19.14 1.43
CA LYS A 23 37.62 18.99 1.60
C LYS A 23 37.94 17.79 2.52
N PRO A 24 39.04 17.03 2.28
CA PRO A 24 39.33 15.77 2.97
C PRO A 24 40.35 15.93 4.13
N ASP A 25 40.75 14.77 4.68
CA ASP A 25 41.77 14.44 5.70
C ASP A 25 41.16 14.22 7.11
N GLY A 26 41.41 13.14 7.86
CA GLY A 26 42.28 11.97 7.76
C GLY A 26 42.49 11.40 9.19
N HIS A 27 42.69 10.07 9.30
CA HIS A 27 43.04 9.29 10.53
C HIS A 27 41.96 9.22 11.62
N GLY A 28 41.66 8.10 12.29
CA GLY A 28 42.30 6.81 12.51
C GLY A 28 41.96 6.37 13.95
N GLY A 29 41.70 5.08 14.19
CA GLY A 29 41.66 4.56 15.57
C GLY A 29 40.49 3.62 15.90
N VAL A 30 40.82 2.34 15.95
CA VAL A 30 40.07 1.20 16.51
C VAL A 30 40.14 1.17 18.04
N ASN A 31 39.16 0.46 18.65
CA ASN A 31 39.19 -0.36 19.89
C ASN A 31 37.84 -0.16 20.63
N ASP A 32 36.88 -1.07 20.55
CA ASP A 32 36.79 -2.40 21.20
C ASP A 32 36.90 -2.31 22.72
N THR A 33 35.80 -2.61 23.44
CA THR A 33 35.77 -3.37 24.70
C THR A 33 34.32 -3.68 25.07
N SER A 34 34.01 -4.98 25.06
CA SER A 34 32.86 -5.63 25.69
C SER A 34 32.94 -5.55 27.21
N HIS A 35 31.81 -5.36 27.89
CA HIS A 35 31.59 -5.92 29.22
C HIS A 35 30.26 -6.67 29.25
N THR A 36 30.38 -8.00 29.31
CA THR A 36 29.37 -8.95 29.78
C THR A 36 29.48 -9.05 31.30
N GLU A 37 28.35 -8.98 32.03
CA GLU A 37 28.22 -9.61 33.34
C GLU A 37 26.83 -10.27 33.45
N SER A 38 26.87 -11.60 33.54
CA SER A 38 25.76 -12.52 33.80
C SER A 38 25.62 -12.70 35.30
N GLN A 39 24.39 -12.81 35.85
CA GLN A 39 24.12 -13.69 37.00
C GLN A 39 22.68 -14.27 36.95
N ASP A 40 22.67 -15.57 36.68
CA ASP A 40 21.75 -16.64 37.13
C ASP A 40 21.50 -16.52 38.67
N ASN A 41 20.40 -16.92 39.32
CA ASN A 41 19.72 -18.22 39.33
C ASN A 41 18.55 -18.20 40.39
N PRO A 42 17.92 -19.33 40.82
CA PRO A 42 16.47 -19.59 40.77
C PRO A 42 15.74 -19.58 42.13
N ASP A 43 14.40 -19.61 42.13
CA ASP A 43 13.58 -20.48 43.01
C ASP A 43 12.06 -20.34 42.80
N LYS A 44 11.37 -21.49 42.81
CA LYS A 44 9.91 -21.75 42.81
C LYS A 44 9.69 -22.77 43.93
N PRO A 45 8.62 -22.77 44.80
CA PRO A 45 7.20 -22.99 44.46
C PRO A 45 6.19 -22.31 45.44
N SER A 46 4.85 -22.33 45.40
CA SER A 46 3.77 -22.95 44.64
C SER A 46 2.41 -22.28 45.02
N THR A 47 1.42 -22.37 44.12
CA THR A 47 -0.06 -22.39 44.32
C THR A 47 -0.81 -21.26 45.06
N VAL A 48 -1.69 -20.56 44.33
CA VAL A 48 -3.13 -20.46 44.66
C VAL A 48 -3.94 -20.54 43.35
N ASN A 49 -4.71 -21.62 43.21
CA ASN A 49 -5.85 -21.69 42.29
C ASN A 49 -6.97 -20.83 42.91
N SER A 50 -7.35 -19.75 42.25
CA SER A 50 -8.64 -19.12 42.45
C SER A 50 -9.45 -19.27 41.17
N THR A 51 -10.35 -20.23 41.21
CA THR A 51 -11.53 -20.31 40.34
C THR A 51 -12.33 -19.02 40.41
N ASP A 52 -12.46 -18.37 39.25
CA ASP A 52 -13.63 -17.57 38.86
C ASP A 52 -13.78 -17.87 37.36
N GLY A 53 -14.81 -18.59 36.93
CA GLY A 53 -16.17 -18.08 36.97
C GLY A 53 -16.46 -17.42 35.62
N THR A 54 -16.68 -18.27 34.61
CA THR A 54 -17.45 -18.01 33.37
C THR A 54 -17.64 -16.54 32.97
N ASP A 55 -16.82 -16.11 32.02
CA ASP A 55 -17.35 -15.35 30.89
C ASP A 55 -16.62 -15.81 29.63
N THR A 56 -17.01 -16.99 29.13
CA THR A 56 -16.71 -17.39 27.74
C THR A 56 -17.57 -16.53 26.83
N SER A 57 -17.32 -15.22 26.87
CA SER A 57 -17.68 -14.29 25.83
C SER A 57 -17.09 -14.87 24.55
N ASN A 58 -17.95 -15.09 23.57
CA ASN A 58 -17.62 -15.42 22.19
C ASN A 58 -16.74 -14.31 21.58
N SER A 59 -15.51 -14.18 22.08
CA SER A 59 -14.54 -13.23 21.60
C SER A 59 -14.00 -13.81 20.30
N LYS A 60 -14.48 -13.26 19.19
CA LYS A 60 -13.86 -13.50 17.90
C LYS A 60 -12.39 -13.10 18.02
N PRO A 61 -11.45 -13.90 17.50
CA PRO A 61 -10.03 -13.55 17.57
C PRO A 61 -9.80 -12.18 16.94
N LEU A 62 -8.86 -11.43 17.50
CA LEU A 62 -8.50 -10.13 16.97
C LEU A 62 -7.98 -10.29 15.54
N ALA A 63 -8.26 -9.32 14.67
CA ALA A 63 -7.78 -9.35 13.29
C ALA A 63 -6.25 -9.47 13.20
N SER A 64 -5.52 -8.92 14.18
CA SER A 64 -4.06 -9.03 14.31
C SER A 64 -3.60 -10.45 14.63
N GLU A 65 -4.35 -11.19 15.45
CA GLU A 65 -4.03 -12.57 15.81
C GLU A 65 -4.22 -13.48 14.58
N ILE A 66 -5.34 -13.30 13.87
CA ILE A 66 -5.61 -14.02 12.62
C ILE A 66 -4.53 -13.70 11.57
N LEU A 67 -4.19 -12.42 11.38
CA LEU A 67 -3.15 -12.00 10.43
C LEU A 67 -1.79 -12.63 10.75
N SER A 68 -1.42 -12.69 12.03
CA SER A 68 -0.14 -13.27 12.48
C SER A 68 -0.07 -14.79 12.26
N SER A 69 -1.22 -15.45 12.14
CA SER A 69 -1.30 -16.89 11.84
C SER A 69 -1.19 -17.23 10.35
N LEU A 70 -1.22 -16.24 9.45
CA LEU A 70 -1.10 -16.48 8.02
C LEU A 70 0.33 -16.89 7.64
N GLU A 71 0.44 -18.03 6.96
CA GLU A 71 1.71 -18.49 6.41
C GLU A 71 2.22 -17.52 5.33
N VAL A 72 3.44 -17.00 5.50
CA VAL A 72 4.13 -16.20 4.48
C VAL A 72 4.88 -17.13 3.53
N LYS A 73 4.40 -17.23 2.29
CA LYS A 73 5.02 -18.06 1.25
C LYS A 73 6.03 -17.28 0.41
N GLY A 74 6.98 -18.01 -0.17
CA GLY A 74 7.89 -17.50 -1.20
C GLY A 74 7.22 -17.29 -2.57
N ARG A 75 8.02 -16.92 -3.57
CA ARG A 75 7.55 -16.65 -4.95
C ARG A 75 7.13 -17.95 -5.65
N ALA A 76 5.92 -17.98 -6.20
CA ALA A 76 5.43 -19.07 -7.04
C ALA A 76 5.97 -18.98 -8.49
N PRO A 77 5.93 -20.08 -9.28
CA PRO A 77 6.31 -20.03 -10.69
C PRO A 77 5.39 -19.13 -11.51
N LYS A 78 5.93 -18.51 -12.58
CA LYS A 78 5.18 -17.70 -13.55
C LYS A 78 4.31 -18.53 -14.51
N THR A 79 4.42 -19.86 -14.47
CA THR A 79 3.67 -20.78 -15.34
C THR A 79 2.19 -20.44 -15.39
N GLY A 80 1.63 -20.40 -16.60
CA GLY A 80 0.22 -20.07 -16.83
C GLY A 80 -0.11 -18.58 -16.87
N TYR A 81 0.83 -17.68 -16.55
CA TYR A 81 0.56 -16.24 -16.58
C TYR A 81 0.17 -15.77 -17.99
N LYS A 82 -1.03 -15.18 -18.09
CA LYS A 82 -1.46 -14.37 -19.23
C LYS A 82 -2.02 -13.05 -18.70
N ARG A 83 -1.78 -11.97 -19.44
CA ARG A 83 -2.31 -10.62 -19.12
C ARG A 83 -3.83 -10.63 -18.92
N THR A 84 -4.52 -11.47 -19.70
CA THR A 84 -5.97 -11.62 -19.74
C THR A 84 -6.56 -12.35 -18.54
N GLU A 85 -5.75 -13.03 -17.71
CA GLU A 85 -6.23 -13.67 -16.48
C GLU A 85 -6.70 -12.63 -15.44
N PHE A 86 -6.15 -11.41 -15.48
CA PHE A 86 -6.58 -10.33 -14.60
C PHE A 86 -7.84 -9.63 -15.11
N TYR A 87 -7.84 -9.25 -16.39
CA TYR A 87 -8.99 -8.66 -17.08
C TYR A 87 -8.71 -8.56 -18.59
N LYS A 88 -9.78 -8.59 -19.39
CA LYS A 88 -9.72 -8.39 -20.86
C LYS A 88 -9.91 -6.92 -21.25
N ASN A 89 -10.82 -6.24 -20.57
CA ASN A 89 -11.15 -4.83 -20.74
C ASN A 89 -11.56 -4.23 -19.39
N TRP A 90 -11.83 -2.94 -19.37
CA TRP A 90 -12.40 -2.27 -18.19
C TRP A 90 -13.84 -2.74 -17.97
N PRO A 91 -14.16 -3.42 -16.85
CA PRO A 91 -15.51 -3.87 -16.58
C PRO A 91 -16.45 -2.69 -16.28
N GLU A 92 -17.75 -2.93 -16.42
CA GLU A 92 -18.77 -2.04 -15.89
C GLU A 92 -19.13 -2.45 -14.46
N ILE A 93 -19.20 -1.47 -13.57
CA ILE A 93 -19.60 -1.66 -12.17
C ILE A 93 -20.69 -0.64 -11.89
N GLU A 94 -21.88 -1.11 -11.51
CA GLU A 94 -23.05 -0.25 -11.22
C GLU A 94 -23.40 0.68 -12.39
N GLY A 95 -23.27 0.18 -13.63
CA GLY A 95 -23.59 0.93 -14.85
C GLY A 95 -22.52 1.96 -15.28
N CYS A 96 -21.42 2.10 -14.54
CA CYS A 96 -20.30 2.95 -14.93
C CYS A 96 -19.07 2.11 -15.27
N ASN A 97 -18.35 2.50 -16.32
CA ASN A 97 -17.07 1.87 -16.65
C ASN A 97 -16.03 2.09 -15.53
N LEU A 98 -15.31 1.03 -15.13
CA LEU A 98 -14.33 1.09 -14.02
C LEU A 98 -13.25 2.15 -14.24
N ARG A 99 -12.77 2.37 -15.48
CA ARG A 99 -11.80 3.43 -15.78
C ARG A 99 -12.34 4.79 -15.36
N GLN A 100 -13.61 5.07 -15.66
CA GLN A 100 -14.23 6.36 -15.34
C GLN A 100 -14.45 6.53 -13.84
N ARG A 101 -14.76 5.45 -13.12
CA ARG A 101 -14.85 5.45 -11.65
C ARG A 101 -13.50 5.80 -11.01
N ILE A 102 -12.41 5.21 -11.51
CA ILE A 102 -11.04 5.52 -11.06
C ILE A 102 -10.70 6.98 -11.35
N LEU A 103 -10.93 7.45 -12.59
CA LEU A 103 -10.69 8.85 -12.94
C LEU A 103 -11.48 9.81 -12.05
N LYS A 104 -12.76 9.53 -11.78
CA LYS A 104 -13.60 10.36 -10.91
C LYS A 104 -13.07 10.38 -9.47
N ARG A 105 -12.61 9.24 -8.96
CA ARG A 105 -11.95 9.15 -7.64
C ARG A 105 -10.70 10.04 -7.59
N ASP A 106 -9.83 9.94 -8.59
CA ASP A 106 -8.52 10.60 -8.59
C ASP A 106 -8.62 12.11 -8.83
N PHE A 107 -9.54 12.56 -9.68
CA PHE A 107 -9.83 13.98 -9.88
C PHE A 107 -10.64 14.60 -8.73
N GLY A 108 -11.30 13.76 -7.93
CA GLY A 108 -12.10 14.16 -6.78
C GLY A 108 -13.21 15.16 -7.11
N GLU A 109 -13.23 16.26 -6.37
CA GLU A 109 -14.24 17.33 -6.48
C GLU A 109 -14.16 18.08 -7.81
N THR A 110 -12.97 18.18 -8.41
CA THR A 110 -12.79 18.94 -9.65
C THR A 110 -13.34 18.21 -10.88
N ALA A 111 -13.57 16.89 -10.79
CA ALA A 111 -14.02 16.12 -11.93
C ALA A 111 -15.45 16.49 -12.32
N LYS A 112 -15.61 16.94 -13.56
CA LYS A 112 -16.91 17.10 -14.21
C LYS A 112 -17.23 15.83 -14.98
N THR A 113 -18.44 15.31 -14.80
CA THR A 113 -18.91 14.08 -15.45
C THR A 113 -20.14 14.32 -16.31
N ASP A 114 -20.29 13.53 -17.37
CA ASP A 114 -21.54 13.46 -18.13
C ASP A 114 -22.57 12.53 -17.46
N ASN A 115 -23.77 12.44 -18.05
CA ASN A 115 -24.85 11.56 -17.57
C ASN A 115 -24.55 10.06 -17.70
N LYS A 116 -23.42 9.68 -18.32
CA LYS A 116 -22.96 8.29 -18.52
C LYS A 116 -21.73 7.98 -17.67
N CYS A 117 -21.53 8.72 -16.57
CA CYS A 117 -20.41 8.64 -15.64
C CYS A 117 -19.02 8.96 -16.24
N ASN A 118 -18.91 9.47 -17.47
CA ASN A 118 -17.61 9.74 -18.06
C ASN A 118 -17.05 11.05 -17.52
N VAL A 119 -15.78 11.05 -17.11
CA VAL A 119 -15.06 12.27 -16.74
C VAL A 119 -14.72 13.03 -18.03
N ILE A 120 -15.22 14.26 -18.12
CA ILE A 120 -15.07 15.12 -19.30
C ILE A 120 -14.05 16.24 -19.09
N SER A 121 -13.79 16.64 -17.85
CA SER A 121 -12.76 17.64 -17.49
C SER A 121 -12.48 17.62 -15.99
N GLY A 122 -11.42 18.30 -15.57
CA GLY A 122 -11.07 18.55 -14.17
C GLY A 122 -9.56 18.59 -13.99
N SER A 123 -9.10 18.52 -12.75
CA SER A 123 -7.68 18.55 -12.41
C SER A 123 -7.32 17.53 -11.33
N PHE A 124 -6.12 16.98 -11.38
CA PHE A 124 -5.64 16.09 -10.33
C PHE A 124 -4.14 16.28 -10.12
N TYR A 125 -3.68 15.88 -8.94
CA TYR A 125 -2.26 15.83 -8.62
C TYR A 125 -1.72 14.48 -9.10
N GLU A 126 -0.80 14.51 -10.06
CA GLU A 126 -0.21 13.31 -10.63
C GLU A 126 0.99 12.87 -9.77
N PRO A 127 0.91 11.72 -9.09
CA PRO A 127 1.85 11.37 -8.04
C PRO A 127 3.25 10.99 -8.54
N TYR A 128 3.40 10.58 -9.81
CA TYR A 128 4.70 10.15 -10.33
C TYR A 128 5.58 11.31 -10.83
N THR A 129 4.96 12.36 -11.32
CA THR A 129 5.60 13.60 -11.76
C THR A 129 5.60 14.66 -10.67
N GLY A 130 4.73 14.53 -9.67
CA GLY A 130 4.57 15.50 -8.59
C GLY A 130 3.93 16.81 -9.06
N THR A 131 3.17 16.79 -10.16
CA THR A 131 2.60 18.00 -10.77
C THR A 131 1.08 17.97 -10.77
N TRP A 132 0.47 19.15 -10.62
CA TRP A 132 -0.96 19.33 -10.89
C TRP A 132 -1.18 19.38 -12.40
N MET A 133 -2.10 18.54 -12.87
CA MET A 133 -2.50 18.49 -14.27
C MET A 133 -3.97 18.88 -14.41
N SER A 134 -4.27 19.79 -15.34
CA SER A 134 -5.62 20.24 -15.66
C SER A 134 -6.00 19.81 -17.07
N PHE A 135 -7.22 19.30 -17.21
CA PHE A 135 -7.74 18.79 -18.48
C PHE A 135 -9.07 19.44 -18.80
N SER A 136 -9.20 19.86 -20.05
CA SER A 136 -10.41 20.56 -20.52
C SER A 136 -11.35 19.68 -21.34
N SER A 137 -10.90 18.51 -21.80
CA SER A 137 -11.73 17.58 -22.57
C SER A 137 -11.45 16.10 -22.27
N ARG A 138 -12.42 15.25 -22.62
CA ARG A 138 -12.31 13.79 -22.49
C ARG A 138 -11.21 13.22 -23.38
N GLU A 139 -11.03 13.74 -24.59
CA GLU A 139 -9.99 13.27 -25.51
C GLU A 139 -8.60 13.55 -24.94
N GLU A 140 -8.42 14.69 -24.28
CA GLU A 140 -7.16 15.06 -23.63
C GLU A 140 -6.84 14.09 -22.49
N ILE A 141 -7.82 13.83 -21.62
CA ILE A 141 -7.73 12.84 -20.53
C ILE A 141 -7.35 11.46 -21.10
N GLY A 142 -8.03 11.02 -22.17
CA GLY A 142 -7.80 9.72 -22.78
C GLY A 142 -6.40 9.53 -23.35
N LYS A 143 -5.78 10.60 -23.87
CA LYS A 143 -4.44 10.57 -24.45
C LYS A 143 -3.34 10.71 -23.41
N LYS A 144 -3.53 11.57 -22.42
CA LYS A 144 -2.46 11.94 -21.48
C LYS A 144 -2.47 11.15 -20.17
N ILE A 145 -3.60 10.53 -19.79
CA ILE A 145 -3.71 9.79 -18.53
C ILE A 145 -3.74 8.29 -18.78
N GLN A 146 -2.81 7.58 -18.16
CA GLN A 146 -2.80 6.12 -18.05
C GLN A 146 -3.12 5.71 -16.61
N ILE A 147 -3.81 4.58 -16.45
CA ILE A 147 -4.02 3.97 -15.13
C ILE A 147 -3.01 2.86 -14.99
N ASP A 148 -2.05 3.08 -14.10
CA ASP A 148 -0.88 2.24 -13.96
C ASP A 148 -1.08 1.09 -12.98
N HIS A 149 -0.26 0.06 -13.12
CA HIS A 149 -0.12 -1.02 -12.15
C HIS A 149 1.11 -0.76 -11.30
N ILE A 150 0.90 -0.20 -10.10
CA ILE A 150 1.97 0.02 -9.12
C ILE A 150 2.76 -1.29 -8.88
N VAL A 151 2.04 -2.41 -8.79
CA VAL A 151 2.65 -3.75 -8.77
C VAL A 151 2.48 -4.40 -10.13
N ALA A 152 3.60 -4.77 -10.76
CA ALA A 152 3.58 -5.46 -12.04
C ALA A 152 2.72 -6.74 -11.95
N LEU A 153 1.81 -6.94 -12.91
CA LEU A 153 0.87 -8.07 -12.90
C LEU A 153 1.55 -9.44 -12.91
N SER A 154 2.72 -9.55 -13.54
CA SER A 154 3.52 -10.78 -13.47
C SER A 154 4.05 -11.06 -12.07
N ASP A 155 4.34 -10.03 -11.27
CA ASP A 155 4.78 -10.17 -9.88
C ASP A 155 3.58 -10.55 -8.99
N ALA A 156 2.45 -9.87 -9.18
CA ALA A 156 1.19 -10.21 -8.49
C ALA A 156 0.78 -11.66 -8.71
N TRP A 157 0.89 -12.17 -9.95
CA TRP A 157 0.63 -13.57 -10.29
C TRP A 157 1.46 -14.54 -9.44
N GLN A 158 2.77 -14.30 -9.35
CA GLN A 158 3.70 -15.14 -8.61
C GLN A 158 3.57 -15.01 -7.09
N LYS A 159 2.96 -13.94 -6.59
CA LYS A 159 2.77 -13.68 -5.16
C LYS A 159 1.35 -13.99 -4.65
N GLY A 160 0.52 -14.64 -5.45
CA GLY A 160 -0.76 -15.19 -4.99
C GLY A 160 -1.94 -14.97 -5.93
N ALA A 161 -1.87 -14.02 -6.85
CA ALA A 161 -3.01 -13.69 -7.71
C ALA A 161 -3.41 -14.82 -8.68
N LYS A 162 -2.57 -15.83 -8.86
CA LYS A 162 -2.91 -17.04 -9.65
C LYS A 162 -3.97 -17.94 -9.01
N TYR A 163 -4.37 -17.67 -7.76
CA TYR A 163 -5.34 -18.44 -6.99
C TYR A 163 -6.64 -17.67 -6.72
N LEU A 164 -6.82 -16.49 -7.34
CA LEU A 164 -8.07 -15.73 -7.35
C LEU A 164 -9.03 -16.28 -8.40
#